data_AF-A0A0F9U6P8-F1
#
_entry.id   AF-A0A0F9U6P8-F1
#
_cell.length_a   1.000
_cell.length_b   1.000
_cell.length_c   1.000
_cell.angle_alpha   90.00
_cell.angle_beta   90.00
_cell.angle_gamma   90.00
#
_symmetry.space_group_name_H-M   'P 1'
#
loop_
_entity.id
_entity.type
_entity.pdbx_description
1 polymer ?
#
loop_
_entity_poly.entity_id
_entity_poly.type
_entity_poly.pdbx_seq_one_letter_code
_entity_poly.pdbx_strand_id
1 'polypeptide(L)'
;MEKLSQKPRHEKDGTFCSPACGGGCTAKEHDIAEAKAEVLARTLGPDWTTDVWENLGWHYAVRSPCGRLTVHPGSANSFIAFLGEPGMIGGRWDEYGDTPQEAIDATVAVAAAEYKQIGAIIEGLAKD
;
A
#
# COMPACT_ATOMS: atom_id res chain seq x y z
N MET A 1 -31.69 -3.19 -3.36
CA MET A 1 -30.42 -3.91 -3.58
C MET A 1 -29.97 -4.46 -2.23
N GLU A 2 -29.70 -5.76 -2.17
CA GLU A 2 -29.18 -6.39 -0.96
C GLU A 2 -27.69 -6.01 -0.78
N LYS A 3 -27.26 -5.76 0.45
CA LYS A 3 -25.88 -5.34 0.74
C LYS A 3 -24.98 -6.58 0.75
N LEU A 4 -24.01 -6.64 -0.17
CA LEU A 4 -23.04 -7.73 -0.22
C LEU A 4 -22.08 -7.68 0.98
N SER A 5 -21.71 -8.86 1.48
CA SER A 5 -20.70 -9.02 2.54
C SER A 5 -19.29 -8.69 2.01
N GLN A 6 -18.49 -8.03 2.84
CA GLN A 6 -17.07 -7.73 2.60
C GLN A 6 -16.14 -8.76 3.26
N LYS A 7 -16.69 -9.76 3.96
CA LYS A 7 -15.90 -10.80 4.64
C LYS A 7 -15.57 -11.93 3.66
N PRO A 8 -14.29 -12.30 3.49
CA PRO A 8 -13.90 -13.49 2.75
C PRO A 8 -14.55 -14.75 3.34
N ARG A 9 -14.95 -15.67 2.46
CA ARG A 9 -15.50 -16.97 2.85
C ARG A 9 -15.23 -18.00 1.77
N HIS A 10 -15.19 -19.27 2.16
CA HIS A 10 -15.14 -20.37 1.21
C HIS A 10 -16.54 -20.61 0.60
N GLU A 11 -16.59 -20.69 -0.71
CA GLU A 11 -17.77 -21.13 -1.47
C GLU A 11 -17.60 -22.59 -1.91
N LYS A 12 -18.72 -23.22 -2.31
CA LYS A 12 -18.73 -24.64 -2.72
C LYS A 12 -17.94 -24.92 -4.01
N ASP A 13 -17.73 -23.91 -4.84
CA ASP A 13 -17.00 -24.01 -6.10
C ASP A 13 -15.47 -23.82 -5.94
N GLY A 14 -14.99 -23.63 -4.71
CA GLY A 14 -13.58 -23.40 -4.42
C GLY A 14 -13.18 -21.93 -4.37
N THR A 15 -14.12 -21.00 -4.61
CA THR A 15 -13.89 -19.56 -4.43
C THR A 15 -13.59 -19.25 -2.95
N PHE A 16 -12.62 -18.36 -2.74
CA PHE A 16 -12.29 -17.75 -1.47
C PHE A 16 -11.99 -16.26 -1.68
N CYS A 17 -13.03 -15.46 -1.53
CA CYS A 17 -13.01 -14.00 -1.46
C CYS A 17 -14.35 -13.53 -0.86
N SER A 18 -14.55 -12.23 -0.67
CA SER A 18 -15.88 -11.76 -0.27
C SER A 18 -16.86 -11.81 -1.45
N PRO A 19 -18.17 -11.91 -1.21
CA PRO A 19 -19.17 -11.74 -2.26
C PRO A 19 -19.10 -10.40 -2.97
N ALA A 20 -18.65 -9.35 -2.27
CA ALA A 20 -18.48 -8.02 -2.84
C ALA A 20 -17.25 -7.91 -3.75
N CYS A 21 -16.27 -8.82 -3.61
CA CYS A 21 -15.06 -8.88 -4.43
C CYS A 21 -15.35 -8.87 -5.92
N GLY A 22 -16.35 -9.66 -6.35
CA GLY A 22 -16.68 -9.87 -7.76
C GLY A 22 -15.62 -10.61 -8.60
N GLY A 23 -14.48 -11.00 -8.01
CA GLY A 23 -13.33 -11.56 -8.75
C GLY A 23 -13.26 -13.08 -8.85
N GLY A 24 -14.01 -13.82 -8.04
CA GLY A 24 -13.95 -15.30 -8.03
C GLY A 24 -12.59 -15.85 -7.60
N CYS A 25 -11.93 -15.17 -6.65
CA CYS A 25 -10.58 -15.52 -6.22
C CYS A 25 -10.55 -16.85 -5.45
N THR A 26 -9.37 -17.41 -5.22
CA THR A 26 -9.17 -18.71 -4.59
C THR A 26 -8.31 -18.61 -3.33
N ALA A 27 -8.36 -19.65 -2.48
CA ALA A 27 -7.53 -19.70 -1.27
C ALA A 27 -6.03 -19.74 -1.62
N LYS A 28 -5.68 -20.40 -2.73
CA LYS A 28 -4.30 -20.43 -3.22
C LYS A 28 -3.79 -19.03 -3.61
N GLU A 29 -4.64 -18.19 -4.20
CA GLU A 29 -4.26 -16.82 -4.54
C GLU A 29 -4.08 -15.96 -3.29
N HIS A 30 -4.90 -16.17 -2.27
CA HIS A 30 -4.71 -15.56 -0.95
C HIS A 30 -3.35 -15.95 -0.34
N ASP A 31 -3.05 -17.25 -0.27
CA ASP A 31 -1.79 -17.75 0.28
C ASP A 31 -0.58 -17.18 -0.47
N ILE A 32 -0.69 -17.02 -1.81
CA ILE A 32 0.35 -16.38 -2.63
C ILE A 32 0.50 -14.90 -2.28
N ALA A 33 -0.60 -14.17 -2.07
CA ALA A 33 -0.57 -12.76 -1.69
C ALA A 33 0.08 -12.59 -0.30
N GLU A 34 -0.27 -13.43 0.68
CA GLU A 34 0.35 -13.45 2.01
C GLU A 34 1.86 -13.70 1.93
N ALA A 35 2.28 -14.75 1.20
CA ALA A 35 3.69 -15.07 1.05
C ALA A 35 4.47 -13.93 0.38
N LYS A 36 3.90 -13.27 -0.63
CA LYS A 36 4.51 -12.12 -1.29
C LYS A 36 4.60 -10.90 -0.36
N ALA A 37 3.57 -10.65 0.45
CA ALA A 37 3.57 -9.60 1.45
C ALA A 37 4.71 -9.80 2.46
N GLU A 38 4.88 -11.02 2.96
CA GLU A 38 5.97 -11.35 3.88
C GLU A 38 7.35 -11.15 3.27
N VAL A 39 7.56 -11.59 2.02
CA VAL A 39 8.83 -11.37 1.31
C VAL A 39 9.12 -9.89 1.16
N LEU A 40 8.12 -9.08 0.80
CA LEU A 40 8.27 -7.63 0.67
C LEU A 40 8.61 -6.99 2.02
N ALA A 41 7.91 -7.36 3.09
CA ALA A 41 8.16 -6.83 4.45
C ALA A 41 9.60 -7.13 4.89
N ARG A 42 10.05 -8.38 4.71
CA ARG A 42 11.44 -8.78 5.03
C ARG A 42 12.48 -8.02 4.20
N THR A 43 12.15 -7.69 2.95
CA THR A 43 13.03 -6.93 2.05
C THR A 43 13.22 -5.49 2.53
N LEU A 44 12.16 -4.85 3.03
CA LEU A 44 12.20 -3.47 3.51
C LEU A 44 12.75 -3.31 4.94
N GLY A 45 12.87 -4.42 5.69
CA GLY A 45 13.55 -4.48 6.97
C GLY A 45 12.63 -4.80 8.15
N PRO A 46 13.11 -4.63 9.39
CA PRO A 46 12.37 -5.02 10.58
C PRO A 46 11.10 -4.17 10.77
N ASP A 47 10.12 -4.77 11.46
CA ASP A 47 8.88 -4.14 11.93
C ASP A 47 7.94 -3.59 10.84
N TRP A 48 8.21 -3.88 9.57
CA TRP A 48 7.22 -3.69 8.50
C TRP A 48 6.08 -4.69 8.66
N THR A 49 4.85 -4.19 8.58
CA THR A 49 3.64 -5.00 8.77
C THR A 49 2.97 -5.29 7.44
N THR A 50 2.50 -6.51 7.23
CA THR A 50 1.82 -6.93 6.00
C THR A 50 0.34 -6.57 6.04
N ASP A 51 -0.21 -6.24 4.87
CA ASP A 51 -1.64 -6.04 4.67
C ASP A 51 -2.08 -6.78 3.41
N VAL A 52 -3.15 -7.57 3.50
CA VAL A 52 -3.66 -8.40 2.40
C VAL A 52 -5.17 -8.18 2.32
N TRP A 53 -5.65 -7.83 1.14
CA TRP A 53 -7.07 -7.55 0.91
C TRP A 53 -7.53 -8.03 -0.45
N GLU A 54 -8.84 -8.11 -0.63
CA GLU A 54 -9.46 -8.46 -1.90
C GLU A 54 -10.13 -7.23 -2.53
N ASN A 55 -10.01 -7.12 -3.86
CA ASN A 55 -10.76 -6.20 -4.71
C ASN A 55 -10.57 -6.64 -6.16
N LEU A 56 -11.52 -7.41 -6.71
CA LEU A 56 -11.39 -8.07 -8.02
C LEU A 56 -10.12 -8.96 -8.15
N GLY A 57 -9.62 -9.49 -7.04
CA GLY A 57 -8.33 -10.17 -6.93
C GLY A 57 -7.74 -10.02 -5.53
N TRP A 58 -6.80 -10.88 -5.15
CA TRP A 58 -6.02 -10.72 -3.91
C TRP A 58 -4.83 -9.78 -4.14
N HIS A 59 -4.74 -8.76 -3.30
CA HIS A 59 -3.70 -7.73 -3.31
C HIS A 59 -2.94 -7.76 -1.99
N TYR A 60 -1.75 -7.17 -1.98
CA TYR A 60 -0.94 -7.04 -0.79
C TYR A 60 -0.17 -5.73 -0.75
N ALA A 61 0.12 -5.27 0.45
CA ALA A 61 0.96 -4.13 0.75
C ALA A 61 1.76 -4.40 2.02
N VAL A 62 2.71 -3.52 2.31
CA VAL A 62 3.39 -3.45 3.58
C VAL A 62 3.40 -2.03 4.11
N ARG A 63 3.32 -1.89 5.42
CA ARG A 63 3.32 -0.58 6.11
C ARG A 63 4.54 -0.45 6.98
N SER A 64 5.15 0.73 6.96
CA SER A 64 6.33 1.03 7.76
C SER A 64 6.01 0.98 9.27
N PRO A 65 7.02 0.87 10.14
CA PRO A 65 6.80 0.77 11.59
C PRO A 65 6.03 1.96 12.18
N CYS A 66 6.17 3.15 11.59
CA CYS A 66 5.42 4.34 12.00
C CYS A 66 4.04 4.47 11.33
N GLY A 67 3.67 3.53 10.45
CA GLY A 67 2.40 3.46 9.74
C GLY A 67 2.19 4.53 8.66
N ARG A 68 3.20 5.37 8.38
CA ARG A 68 3.08 6.51 7.44
C ARG A 68 3.46 6.18 5.99
N LEU A 69 4.29 5.16 5.79
CA LEU A 69 4.61 4.66 4.45
C LEU A 69 3.85 3.36 4.19
N THR A 70 3.21 3.28 3.04
CA THR A 70 2.63 2.04 2.52
C THR A 70 3.25 1.73 1.16
N VAL A 71 3.73 0.51 0.96
CA VAL A 71 4.34 0.07 -0.31
C VAL A 71 3.59 -1.14 -0.83
N HIS A 72 3.23 -1.14 -2.11
CA HIS A 72 2.61 -2.28 -2.76
C HIS A 72 3.02 -2.39 -4.23
N PRO A 73 2.80 -3.54 -4.89
CA PRO A 73 3.05 -3.66 -6.32
C PRO A 73 2.19 -2.70 -7.13
N GLY A 74 2.80 -2.07 -8.12
CA GLY A 74 2.13 -1.33 -9.17
C GLY A 74 1.85 -2.20 -10.39
N SER A 75 1.62 -1.56 -11.54
CA SER A 75 1.47 -2.24 -12.82
C SER A 75 2.82 -2.64 -13.41
N ALA A 76 2.86 -3.70 -14.23
CA ALA A 76 4.05 -4.05 -15.05
C ALA A 76 5.37 -4.23 -14.27
N ASN A 77 5.33 -4.93 -13.13
CA ASN A 77 6.48 -5.22 -12.26
C ASN A 77 7.10 -4.01 -11.53
N SER A 78 6.40 -2.88 -11.44
CA SER A 78 6.81 -1.76 -10.59
C SER A 78 6.26 -1.88 -9.17
N PHE A 79 6.71 -0.97 -8.30
CA PHE A 79 6.18 -0.70 -6.99
C PHE A 79 5.69 0.74 -6.91
N ILE A 80 4.73 0.98 -6.02
CA ILE A 80 4.26 2.30 -5.64
C ILE A 80 4.39 2.45 -4.13
N ALA A 81 4.86 3.61 -3.69
CA ALA A 81 4.97 3.96 -2.29
C ALA A 81 4.12 5.20 -1.99
N PHE A 82 3.29 5.11 -0.97
CA PHE A 82 2.47 6.22 -0.48
C PHE A 82 3.02 6.73 0.84
N LEU A 83 3.12 8.05 0.99
CA LEU A 83 3.46 8.73 2.24
C LEU A 83 2.30 9.60 2.71
N GLY A 84 1.88 9.41 3.96
CA GLY A 84 0.74 10.15 4.52
C GLY A 84 0.58 10.03 6.03
N GLU A 85 -0.65 10.23 6.48
CA GLU A 85 -1.03 10.05 7.88
C GLU A 85 -1.11 8.56 8.26
N PRO A 86 -0.75 8.21 9.50
CA PRO A 86 -0.69 6.82 9.93
C PRO A 86 -2.08 6.17 9.89
N GLY A 87 -2.13 4.93 9.41
CA GLY A 87 -3.34 4.12 9.38
C GLY A 87 -4.29 4.37 8.20
N MET A 88 -3.91 5.24 7.27
CA MET A 88 -4.64 5.45 6.01
C MET A 88 -4.04 4.61 4.89
N ILE A 89 -4.90 4.03 4.05
CA ILE A 89 -4.47 3.48 2.76
C ILE A 89 -4.33 4.64 1.78
N GLY A 90 -3.18 4.72 1.11
CA GLY A 90 -2.82 5.86 0.28
C GLY A 90 -2.04 6.93 1.05
N GLY A 91 -1.80 8.06 0.39
CA GLY A 91 -0.96 9.12 0.93
C GLY A 91 -1.20 10.44 0.20
N ARG A 92 -0.67 11.53 0.77
CA ARG A 92 -0.62 12.82 0.07
C ARG A 92 0.38 12.78 -1.08
N TRP A 93 1.46 12.02 -0.88
CA TRP A 93 2.49 11.80 -1.87
C TRP A 93 2.51 10.34 -2.26
N ASP A 94 2.67 10.10 -3.55
CA ASP A 94 2.83 8.78 -4.13
C ASP A 94 3.74 8.84 -5.34
N GLU A 95 4.67 7.89 -5.42
CA GLU A 95 5.58 7.74 -6.54
C GLU A 95 5.86 6.26 -6.81
N TYR A 96 6.38 6.01 -8.01
CA TYR A 96 6.68 4.67 -8.51
C TYR A 96 8.19 4.40 -8.52
N GLY A 97 8.55 3.11 -8.50
CA GLY A 97 9.91 2.64 -8.72
C GLY A 97 9.93 1.21 -9.25
N ASP A 98 11.04 0.79 -9.86
CA ASP A 98 11.20 -0.60 -10.32
C ASP A 98 11.46 -1.54 -9.14
N THR A 99 11.96 -0.99 -8.02
CA THR A 99 12.11 -1.66 -6.74
C THR A 99 11.30 -0.99 -5.62
N PRO A 100 11.01 -1.70 -4.52
CA PRO A 100 10.36 -1.12 -3.35
C PRO A 100 11.11 0.09 -2.79
N GLN A 101 12.45 0.03 -2.76
CA GLN A 101 13.28 1.10 -2.21
C GLN A 101 13.27 2.33 -3.12
N GLU A 102 13.34 2.16 -4.44
CA GLU A 102 13.25 3.28 -5.38
C GLU A 102 11.91 4.01 -5.26
N ALA A 103 10.79 3.28 -5.11
CA ALA A 103 9.49 3.89 -4.89
C ALA A 103 9.47 4.71 -3.60
N ILE A 104 10.01 4.17 -2.49
CA ILE A 104 10.13 4.91 -1.22
C ILE A 104 10.97 6.17 -1.38
N ASP A 105 12.16 6.05 -1.99
CA ASP A 105 13.11 7.15 -2.14
C ASP A 105 12.51 8.27 -2.99
N ALA A 106 11.81 7.91 -4.09
CA ALA A 106 11.10 8.86 -4.94
C ALA A 106 10.00 9.61 -4.16
N THR A 107 9.14 8.87 -3.45
CA THR A 107 8.04 9.47 -2.65
C THR A 107 8.58 10.41 -1.57
N VAL A 108 9.63 10.00 -0.86
CA VAL A 108 10.27 10.83 0.19
C VAL A 108 10.92 12.07 -0.40
N ALA A 109 11.57 11.96 -1.57
CA ALA A 109 12.18 13.10 -2.24
C ALA A 109 11.15 14.17 -2.62
N VAL A 110 9.99 13.76 -3.14
CA VAL A 110 8.88 14.67 -3.48
C VAL A 110 8.36 15.38 -2.23
N ALA A 111 8.07 14.62 -1.16
CA ALA A 111 7.59 15.20 0.09
C ALA A 111 8.60 16.19 0.70
N ALA A 112 9.89 15.84 0.72
CA ALA A 112 10.94 16.70 1.23
C ALA A 112 11.08 18.00 0.42
N ALA A 113 10.97 17.93 -0.91
CA ALA A 113 11.01 19.09 -1.78
C ALA A 113 9.85 20.06 -1.50
N GLU A 114 8.63 19.54 -1.31
CA GLU A 114 7.46 20.36 -0.97
C GLU A 114 7.61 21.02 0.41
N TYR A 115 8.02 20.27 1.44
CA TYR A 115 8.24 20.84 2.77
C TYR A 115 9.31 21.93 2.78
N LYS A 116 10.34 21.83 1.95
CA LYS A 116 11.34 22.88 1.79
C LYS A 116 10.73 24.18 1.24
N GLN A 117 9.81 24.07 0.27
CA GLN A 117 9.11 25.25 -0.26
C GLN A 117 8.22 25.91 0.80
N ILE A 118 7.49 25.10 1.57
CA ILE A 118 6.64 25.59 2.66
C ILE A 118 7.49 26.29 3.73
N GLY A 119 8.63 25.71 4.12
CA GLY A 119 9.56 26.32 5.07
C GLY A 119 10.04 27.71 4.62
N ALA A 120 10.42 27.84 3.34
CA ALA A 120 10.85 29.12 2.78
C ALA A 120 9.74 30.20 2.81
N ILE A 121 8.48 29.82 2.61
CA ILE A 121 7.33 30.73 2.73
C ILE A 121 7.16 31.21 4.18
N ILE A 122 7.19 30.29 5.14
CA ILE A 122 7.05 30.61 6.57
C ILE A 122 8.18 31.55 7.02
N GLU A 123 9.41 31.29 6.61
CA GLU A 123 10.56 32.15 6.91
C GLU A 123 10.42 33.56 6.31
N GLY A 124 9.78 33.69 5.13
CA GLY A 124 9.46 34.98 4.53
C GLY A 124 8.43 35.74 5.36
N LEU A 125 7.34 35.06 5.75
CA LEU A 125 6.26 35.67 6.54
C LEU A 125 6.68 36.09 7.95
N ALA A 126 7.69 35.44 8.55
CA ALA A 126 8.18 35.79 9.89
C ALA A 126 9.09 37.03 9.91
N LYS A 127 9.48 37.58 8.75
CA LYS A 127 10.37 38.74 8.62
C LYS A 127 9.61 40.06 8.39
N ASP A 128 8.29 39.99 8.24
CA ASP A 128 7.37 41.13 8.14
C ASP A 128 6.69 41.42 9.49
#